data_AF-A0A484BQB3-F1
#
_entry.id   AF-A0A484BQB3-F1
#
_cell.length_a   1.000
_cell.length_b   1.000
_cell.length_c   1.000
_cell.angle_alpha   90.00
_cell.angle_beta   90.00
_cell.angle_gamma   90.00
#
_symmetry.space_group_name_H-M   'P 1'
#
loop_
_entity.id
_entity.type
_entity.pdbx_description
1 polymer ?
#
loop_
_entity_poly.entity_id
_entity_poly.type
_entity_poly.pdbx_seq_one_letter_code
_entity_poly.pdbx_strand_id
1 'polypeptide(L)'
;MGGSALIRQHAAAVVVAIVASGECGACDIEAQQLFLEPLHNCCCSWMHKATRSEGLKDYTQLTLLSALVYAVGWFSRHSYLGTASFPQFLRKILPEFVRSAGFVACVQQLTRSSIILRSFSDRRNVHAPLPNVGAVLMNDYGPQLIVSDTYPVQLLSNIWALLEPPLEDGMKPLLEALLQPAVLEPLAEYLKQLSTRLNRFLASNFFARSELKFVYQLLSTDGFETYLSRTQLLQVVYNYLCSLSASQAKPMKSIFERYIFSGKYVELDEKSLQLLQQTCMEVVYSHFIAENRDPTLTLCYTQAPVLMPDWPYFQLRLLLNNYLQNVQQAPAVIYSENQVVRMTFSFVQQLEQQGLQIVSPLEKLMYLMIAFMGPDSQFLEPELHKLLHTQLLDFYAQNKTYHFDFDATFEDKANFEPLYYLFVNHFEAASYGDELFSSLVLLPLAQKYDNKWRRRIWSEHVQAMRFLNCDESLLIGGLAAYLEPVEEEPSLVKLYGDALQRQLVRPGSIAHTIAKHHFNNSPAIQKSKLF
;
A
#
# COMPACT_ATOMS: atom_id res chain seq x y z
N MET A 1 -1.27 47.99 -13.89
CA MET A 1 -0.77 46.61 -14.10
C MET A 1 -0.58 45.98 -12.73
N GLY A 2 -1.51 45.11 -12.30
CA GLY A 2 -1.47 44.46 -10.98
C GLY A 2 -2.85 44.34 -10.37
N GLY A 3 -3.63 43.33 -10.78
CA GLY A 3 -4.93 43.03 -10.16
C GLY A 3 -4.77 42.55 -8.71
N SER A 4 -5.89 42.48 -7.97
CA SER A 4 -5.92 42.03 -6.57
C SER A 4 -5.24 40.68 -6.34
N ALA A 5 -5.26 39.78 -7.33
CA ALA A 5 -4.58 38.49 -7.29
C ALA A 5 -3.05 38.61 -7.16
N LEU A 6 -2.42 39.52 -7.93
CA LEU A 6 -0.98 39.71 -7.94
C LEU A 6 -0.49 40.31 -6.62
N ILE A 7 -1.26 41.27 -6.07
CA ILE A 7 -0.98 41.87 -4.75
C ILE A 7 -0.98 40.80 -3.66
N ARG A 8 -1.97 39.87 -3.67
CA ARG A 8 -2.03 38.78 -2.70
C ARG A 8 -0.85 37.81 -2.83
N GLN A 9 -0.43 37.49 -4.05
CA GLN A 9 0.74 36.64 -4.28
C GLN A 9 2.03 37.30 -3.78
N HIS A 10 2.22 38.60 -4.03
CA HIS A 10 3.38 39.33 -3.52
C HIS A 10 3.37 39.42 -2.00
N ALA A 11 2.22 39.71 -1.39
CA ALA A 11 2.07 39.70 0.06
C ALA A 11 2.41 38.33 0.66
N ALA A 12 1.92 37.24 0.06
CA ALA A 12 2.25 35.89 0.49
C ALA A 12 3.75 35.60 0.38
N ALA A 13 4.39 35.98 -0.73
CA ALA A 13 5.82 35.79 -0.94
C ALA A 13 6.66 36.58 0.08
N VAL A 14 6.29 37.82 0.39
CA VAL A 14 6.95 38.64 1.43
C VAL A 14 6.84 37.98 2.80
N VAL A 15 5.65 37.51 3.18
CA VAL A 15 5.44 36.81 4.46
C VAL A 15 6.31 35.55 4.55
N VAL A 16 6.36 34.73 3.49
CA VAL A 16 7.22 33.54 3.45
C VAL A 16 8.70 33.91 3.48
N ALA A 17 9.11 34.98 2.81
CA ALA A 17 10.50 35.45 2.83
C ALA A 17 10.95 35.92 4.22
N ILE A 18 10.05 36.53 5.00
CA ILE A 18 10.30 36.89 6.41
C ILE A 18 10.52 35.64 7.27
N VAL A 19 9.75 34.58 7.02
CA VAL A 19 9.97 33.30 7.73
C VAL A 19 11.29 32.66 7.30
N ALA A 20 11.57 32.63 6.00
CA ALA A 20 12.80 32.06 5.46
C ALA A 20 14.05 32.81 5.95
N SER A 21 13.99 34.14 6.14
CA SER A 21 15.08 34.91 6.74
C SER A 21 15.29 34.57 8.21
N GLY A 22 14.22 34.21 8.93
CA GLY A 22 14.29 33.62 10.25
C GLY A 22 14.94 32.24 10.26
N GLU A 23 14.53 31.34 9.36
CA GLU A 23 15.08 29.97 9.26
C GLU A 23 16.57 29.94 8.92
N CYS A 24 17.05 30.88 8.10
CA CYS A 24 18.48 30.97 7.76
C CYS A 24 19.32 31.74 8.80
N GLY A 25 18.72 32.21 9.89
CA GLY A 25 19.38 32.97 10.95
C GLY A 25 19.76 34.41 10.58
N ALA A 26 19.26 34.93 9.45
CA ALA A 26 19.47 36.32 9.05
C ALA A 26 18.55 37.31 9.78
N CYS A 27 17.44 36.83 10.34
CA CYS A 27 16.52 37.61 11.17
C CYS A 27 16.88 37.45 12.66
N ASP A 28 17.64 38.41 13.19
CA ASP A 28 17.98 38.47 14.61
C ASP A 28 16.80 38.94 15.48
N ILE A 29 17.00 38.95 16.80
CA ILE A 29 15.94 39.32 17.77
C ILE A 29 15.45 40.77 17.55
N GLU A 30 16.35 41.67 17.14
CA GLU A 30 15.99 43.08 16.85
C GLU A 30 15.12 43.18 15.59
N ALA A 31 15.45 42.45 14.52
CA ALA A 31 14.61 42.35 13.34
C ALA A 31 13.25 41.72 13.67
N GLN A 32 13.19 40.68 14.52
CA GLN A 32 11.93 40.10 14.97
C GLN A 32 11.06 41.14 15.70
N GLN A 33 11.64 41.96 16.59
CA GLN A 33 10.92 43.03 17.29
C GLN A 33 10.28 44.04 16.32
N LEU A 34 10.95 44.36 15.21
CA LEU A 34 10.43 45.28 14.20
C LEU A 34 9.27 44.71 13.39
N PHE A 35 9.30 43.40 13.09
CA PHE A 35 8.31 42.78 12.20
C PHE A 35 7.10 42.18 12.92
N LEU A 36 7.22 41.78 14.18
CA LEU A 36 6.16 41.04 14.89
C LEU A 36 4.85 41.83 15.00
N GLU A 37 4.88 43.10 15.38
CA GLU A 37 3.67 43.92 15.51
C GLU A 37 2.99 44.19 14.14
N PRO A 38 3.71 44.64 13.09
CA PRO A 38 3.11 44.76 11.75
C PRO A 38 2.55 43.43 11.23
N LEU A 39 3.28 42.33 11.42
CA LEU A 39 2.84 41.00 10.99
C LEU A 39 1.58 40.56 11.76
N HIS A 40 1.53 40.80 13.07
CA HIS A 40 0.35 40.56 13.91
C HIS A 40 -0.88 41.29 13.38
N ASN A 41 -0.74 42.59 13.12
CA ASN A 41 -1.83 43.43 12.62
C ASN A 41 -2.32 42.97 11.23
N CYS A 42 -1.40 42.59 10.34
CA CYS A 42 -1.73 42.03 9.03
C CYS A 42 -2.48 40.69 9.15
N CYS A 43 -1.99 39.75 9.98
CA CYS A 43 -2.63 38.47 10.24
C CYS A 43 -4.05 38.66 10.76
N CYS A 44 -4.23 39.51 11.77
CA CYS A 44 -5.54 39.81 12.35
C CYS A 44 -6.49 40.42 11.31
N SER A 45 -6.06 41.46 10.59
CA SER A 45 -6.90 42.18 9.62
C SER A 45 -7.33 41.31 8.44
N TRP A 46 -6.39 40.62 7.80
CA TRP A 46 -6.68 39.84 6.59
C TRP A 46 -7.48 38.57 6.89
N MET A 47 -7.20 37.90 8.01
CA MET A 47 -7.99 36.74 8.44
C MET A 47 -9.40 37.14 8.86
N HIS A 48 -9.55 38.23 9.63
CA HIS A 48 -10.88 38.73 10.00
C HIS A 48 -11.70 39.12 8.77
N LYS A 49 -11.09 39.70 7.74
CA LYS A 49 -11.78 40.00 6.47
C LYS A 49 -12.21 38.70 5.76
N ALA A 50 -11.39 37.66 5.81
CA ALA A 50 -11.72 36.35 5.23
C ALA A 50 -12.89 35.68 5.96
N THR A 51 -12.99 35.79 7.30
CA THR A 51 -14.11 35.26 8.11
C THR A 51 -15.47 35.76 7.65
N ARG A 52 -15.54 37.00 7.13
CA ARG A 52 -16.78 37.64 6.68
C ARG A 52 -17.11 37.40 5.19
N SER A 53 -16.24 36.71 4.45
CA SER A 53 -16.48 36.40 3.05
C SER A 53 -17.44 35.21 2.93
N GLU A 54 -18.39 35.28 1.99
CA GLU A 54 -19.32 34.16 1.68
C GLU A 54 -18.61 32.91 1.12
N GLY A 55 -17.33 33.03 0.75
CA GLY A 55 -16.48 31.91 0.34
C GLY A 55 -15.06 32.34 0.01
N LEU A 56 -14.13 31.39 0.01
CA LEU A 56 -12.75 31.56 -0.47
C LEU A 56 -12.75 31.24 -1.96
N LYS A 57 -12.76 32.28 -2.80
CA LYS A 57 -13.12 32.17 -4.22
C LYS A 57 -11.94 31.92 -5.15
N ASP A 58 -10.70 32.14 -4.71
CA ASP A 58 -9.52 31.98 -5.56
C ASP A 58 -8.28 31.45 -4.83
N TYR A 59 -7.42 30.75 -5.57
CA TYR A 59 -6.15 30.18 -5.10
C TYR A 59 -5.27 31.22 -4.41
N THR A 60 -5.22 32.44 -4.94
CA THR A 60 -4.35 33.50 -4.40
C THR A 60 -4.73 33.94 -2.98
N GLN A 61 -6.02 33.93 -2.66
CA GLN A 61 -6.53 34.19 -1.32
C GLN A 61 -6.15 33.04 -0.38
N LEU A 62 -6.31 31.79 -0.82
CA LEU A 62 -5.91 30.61 -0.04
C LEU A 62 -4.40 30.59 0.24
N THR A 63 -3.57 30.90 -0.75
CA THR A 63 -2.11 31.00 -0.59
C THR A 63 -1.73 32.09 0.41
N LEU A 64 -2.35 33.27 0.34
CA LEU A 64 -2.09 34.34 1.30
C LEU A 64 -2.46 33.91 2.72
N LEU A 65 -3.67 33.38 2.94
CA LEU A 65 -4.09 32.93 4.27
C LEU A 65 -3.20 31.80 4.78
N SER A 66 -2.80 30.87 3.92
CA SER A 66 -1.89 29.78 4.25
C SER A 66 -0.51 30.30 4.68
N ALA A 67 0.02 31.32 4.00
CA ALA A 67 1.29 31.96 4.35
C ALA A 67 1.22 32.69 5.71
N LEU A 68 0.09 33.33 6.03
CA LEU A 68 -0.10 33.95 7.35
C LEU A 68 -0.07 32.90 8.46
N VAL A 69 -0.81 31.80 8.30
CA VAL A 69 -0.85 30.71 9.28
C VAL A 69 0.52 30.05 9.43
N TYR A 70 1.25 29.86 8.31
CA TYR A 70 2.63 29.36 8.32
C TYR A 70 3.55 30.27 9.15
N ALA A 71 3.52 31.58 8.90
CA ALA A 71 4.35 32.54 9.61
C ALA A 71 4.01 32.58 11.11
N VAL A 72 2.72 32.62 11.45
CA VAL A 72 2.29 32.56 12.85
C VAL A 72 2.82 31.29 13.52
N GLY A 73 2.68 30.12 12.88
CA GLY A 73 3.18 28.86 13.42
C GLY A 73 4.69 28.83 13.61
N TRP A 74 5.45 29.38 12.66
CA TRP A 74 6.90 29.46 12.76
C TRP A 74 7.34 30.38 13.90
N PHE A 75 6.84 31.62 13.94
CA PHE A 75 7.19 32.60 14.97
C PHE A 75 6.72 32.14 16.36
N SER A 76 5.56 31.50 16.47
CA SER A 76 5.11 30.97 17.77
C SER A 76 6.04 29.90 18.35
N ARG A 77 6.82 29.20 17.51
CA ARG A 77 7.78 28.16 17.95
C ARG A 77 9.20 28.67 18.14
N HIS A 78 9.61 29.67 17.36
CA HIS A 78 11.03 30.05 17.26
C HIS A 78 11.32 31.50 17.69
N SER A 79 10.29 32.32 17.94
CA SER A 79 10.50 33.70 18.41
C SER A 79 10.81 33.75 19.91
N TYR A 80 11.39 34.87 20.34
CA TYR A 80 11.67 35.16 21.76
C TYR A 80 10.41 35.29 22.63
N LEU A 81 9.24 35.54 22.03
CA LEU A 81 7.95 35.63 22.74
C LEU A 81 7.11 34.35 22.66
N GLY A 82 7.52 33.35 21.87
CA GLY A 82 6.74 32.13 21.64
C GLY A 82 5.32 32.45 21.17
N THR A 83 4.32 31.77 21.74
CA THR A 83 2.89 31.97 21.42
C THR A 83 2.35 33.35 21.82
N ALA A 84 3.03 34.09 22.71
CA ALA A 84 2.67 35.45 23.06
C ALA A 84 2.94 36.45 21.91
N SER A 85 3.56 36.01 20.82
CA SER A 85 3.70 36.78 19.58
C SER A 85 2.37 37.06 18.87
N PHE A 86 1.39 36.15 18.97
CA PHE A 86 0.12 36.24 18.23
C PHE A 86 -1.13 35.98 19.10
N PRO A 87 -1.29 36.67 20.24
CA PRO A 87 -2.25 36.28 21.27
C PRO A 87 -3.70 36.45 20.80
N GLN A 88 -4.05 37.60 20.20
CA GLN A 88 -5.40 37.85 19.69
C GLN A 88 -5.74 36.98 18.47
N PHE A 89 -4.76 36.75 17.60
CA PHE A 89 -4.93 35.96 16.39
C PHE A 89 -5.26 34.50 16.74
N LEU A 90 -4.42 33.87 17.57
CA LEU A 90 -4.55 32.45 17.94
C LEU A 90 -5.76 32.18 18.84
N ARG A 91 -6.04 33.06 19.81
CA ARG A 91 -7.12 32.82 20.78
C ARG A 91 -8.51 33.17 20.28
N LYS A 92 -8.64 34.12 19.34
CA LYS A 92 -9.94 34.66 18.93
C LYS A 92 -10.17 34.58 17.42
N ILE A 93 -9.33 35.24 16.62
CA ILE A 93 -9.62 35.46 15.19
C ILE A 93 -9.55 34.16 14.40
N LEU A 94 -8.53 33.33 14.62
CA LEU A 94 -8.39 32.06 13.91
C LEU A 94 -9.50 31.05 14.28
N PRO A 95 -9.85 30.85 15.57
CA PRO A 95 -11.01 30.04 15.93
C PRO A 95 -12.35 30.56 15.36
N GLU A 96 -12.56 31.87 15.27
CA GLU A 96 -13.75 32.44 14.62
C GLU A 96 -13.74 32.18 13.10
N PHE A 97 -12.57 32.26 12.46
CA PHE A 97 -12.40 31.91 11.05
C PHE A 97 -12.72 30.44 10.76
N VAL A 98 -12.22 29.52 11.59
CA VAL A 98 -12.51 28.07 11.44
C VAL A 98 -14.00 27.76 11.60
N ARG A 99 -14.74 28.54 12.40
CA ARG A 99 -16.20 28.42 12.54
C ARG A 99 -16.99 29.10 11.41
N SER A 100 -16.34 29.84 10.52
CA SER A 100 -17.02 30.57 9.45
C SER A 100 -17.55 29.64 8.35
N ALA A 101 -18.65 30.06 7.70
CA ALA A 101 -19.20 29.35 6.55
C ALA A 101 -18.19 29.24 5.39
N GLY A 102 -17.34 30.26 5.19
CA GLY A 102 -16.31 30.26 4.16
C GLY A 102 -15.24 29.18 4.38
N PHE A 103 -14.84 28.94 5.62
CA PHE A 103 -13.92 27.84 5.95
C PHE A 103 -14.58 26.47 5.79
N VAL A 104 -15.81 26.30 6.28
CA VAL A 104 -16.55 25.03 6.12
C VAL A 104 -16.73 24.67 4.64
N ALA A 105 -17.09 25.65 3.80
CA ALA A 105 -17.17 25.45 2.34
C ALA A 105 -15.81 25.06 1.73
N CYS A 106 -14.71 25.63 2.23
CA CYS A 106 -13.35 25.30 1.81
C CYS A 106 -12.99 23.84 2.14
N VAL A 107 -13.37 23.34 3.32
CA VAL A 107 -13.16 21.93 3.71
C VAL A 107 -14.02 20.99 2.84
N GLN A 108 -15.28 21.34 2.57
CA GLN A 108 -16.16 20.56 1.69
C GLN A 108 -15.64 20.46 0.24
N GLN A 109 -14.90 21.45 -0.23
CA GLN A 109 -14.28 21.43 -1.55
C GLN A 109 -13.04 20.51 -1.63
N LEU A 110 -12.48 20.06 -0.51
CA LEU A 110 -11.28 19.23 -0.46
C LEU A 110 -11.41 17.98 -1.33
N THR A 111 -12.52 17.26 -1.21
CA THR A 111 -12.77 16.03 -1.96
C THR A 111 -12.76 16.23 -3.48
N ARG A 112 -13.21 17.40 -3.96
CA ARG A 112 -13.26 17.74 -5.39
C ARG A 112 -11.92 18.27 -5.92
N SER A 113 -11.17 18.97 -5.07
CA SER A 113 -9.93 19.66 -5.44
C SER A 113 -8.67 18.81 -5.20
N SER A 114 -8.77 17.79 -4.36
CA SER A 114 -7.72 16.81 -4.02
C SER A 114 -6.93 16.36 -5.24
N ILE A 115 -5.61 16.26 -5.10
CA ILE A 115 -4.74 15.74 -6.16
C ILE A 115 -4.79 14.22 -6.14
N ILE A 116 -4.69 13.62 -4.95
CA ILE A 116 -4.54 12.17 -4.77
C ILE A 116 -5.85 11.39 -4.91
N LEU A 117 -7.02 12.05 -4.98
CA LEU A 117 -8.32 11.40 -5.30
C LEU A 117 -8.68 11.44 -6.78
N ARG A 118 -7.89 12.11 -7.63
CA ARG A 118 -8.23 12.21 -9.05
C ARG A 118 -7.91 10.92 -9.80
N SER A 119 -8.83 10.52 -10.66
CA SER A 119 -8.63 9.43 -11.61
C SER A 119 -8.03 9.99 -12.90
N PHE A 120 -6.80 9.62 -13.20
CA PHE A 120 -6.15 9.96 -14.46
C PHE A 120 -5.43 8.74 -15.02
N SER A 121 -5.36 8.65 -16.35
CA SER A 121 -4.59 7.63 -17.05
C SER A 121 -3.09 7.96 -16.94
N ASP A 122 -2.28 6.99 -16.53
CA ASP A 122 -0.83 7.14 -16.56
C ASP A 122 -0.35 7.14 -18.01
N ARG A 123 0.38 8.20 -18.41
CA ARG A 123 0.91 8.38 -19.77
C ARG A 123 2.43 8.54 -19.80
N ARG A 124 3.14 8.17 -18.72
CA ARG A 124 4.62 8.19 -18.66
C ARG A 124 5.28 7.39 -19.77
N ASN A 125 4.60 6.37 -20.30
CA ASN A 125 5.09 5.55 -21.42
C ASN A 125 5.06 6.28 -22.77
N VAL A 126 4.36 7.43 -22.88
CA VAL A 126 4.21 8.20 -24.13
C VAL A 126 5.16 9.40 -24.16
N HIS A 127 5.43 10.02 -23.00
CA HIS A 127 6.28 11.19 -22.89
C HIS A 127 7.16 11.11 -21.64
N ALA A 128 8.44 11.45 -21.77
CA ALA A 128 9.36 11.45 -20.63
C ALA A 128 8.95 12.52 -19.59
N PRO A 129 8.95 12.21 -18.28
CA PRO A 129 8.62 13.18 -17.25
C PRO A 129 9.61 14.35 -17.27
N LEU A 130 9.14 15.55 -16.89
CA LEU A 130 10.05 16.68 -16.69
C LEU A 130 11.10 16.31 -15.63
N PRO A 131 12.40 16.54 -15.89
CA PRO A 131 13.43 16.30 -14.89
C PRO A 131 13.10 17.07 -13.62
N ASN A 132 13.15 16.39 -12.48
CA ASN A 132 13.22 16.97 -11.12
C ASN A 132 11.92 17.42 -10.42
N VAL A 133 10.74 17.39 -11.04
CA VAL A 133 9.47 17.79 -10.36
C VAL A 133 8.43 16.66 -10.29
N GLY A 134 8.73 15.48 -10.86
CA GLY A 134 7.78 14.36 -10.89
C GLY A 134 6.45 14.72 -11.59
N ALA A 135 6.47 15.72 -12.49
CA ALA A 135 5.28 16.21 -13.17
C ALA A 135 4.70 15.08 -14.02
N VAL A 136 3.48 14.67 -13.70
CA VAL A 136 2.75 13.67 -14.47
C VAL A 136 2.18 14.35 -15.72
N LEU A 137 2.41 13.72 -16.87
CA LEU A 137 1.87 14.19 -18.15
C LEU A 137 0.43 13.74 -18.27
N MET A 138 -0.49 14.66 -18.04
CA MET A 138 -1.92 14.37 -17.87
C MET A 138 -2.67 14.32 -19.20
N ASN A 139 -2.23 15.07 -20.22
CA ASN A 139 -2.97 15.33 -21.46
C ASN A 139 -2.09 15.19 -22.70
N ASP A 140 -2.71 15.02 -23.88
CA ASP A 140 -2.04 14.90 -25.20
C ASP A 140 -1.19 16.14 -25.57
N TYR A 141 -1.45 17.27 -24.92
CA TYR A 141 -0.82 18.57 -25.21
C TYR A 141 0.34 18.94 -24.28
N GLY A 142 0.81 18.02 -23.43
CA GLY A 142 1.96 18.21 -22.55
C GLY A 142 1.64 18.41 -21.06
N PRO A 143 2.63 18.78 -20.23
CA PRO A 143 2.50 18.81 -18.78
C PRO A 143 1.60 19.98 -18.33
N GLN A 144 0.60 19.68 -17.50
CA GLN A 144 -0.30 20.68 -16.92
C GLN A 144 -0.19 20.68 -15.40
N LEU A 145 -0.42 21.85 -14.79
CA LEU A 145 -0.54 21.97 -13.34
C LEU A 145 -1.72 21.14 -12.86
N ILE A 146 -1.47 20.23 -11.92
CA ILE A 146 -2.48 19.33 -11.36
C ILE A 146 -3.32 20.05 -10.28
N VAL A 147 -2.83 21.17 -9.75
CA VAL A 147 -3.49 21.95 -8.69
C VAL A 147 -4.71 22.68 -9.24
N SER A 148 -5.87 22.55 -8.58
CA SER A 148 -7.08 23.32 -8.94
C SER A 148 -7.01 24.76 -8.46
N ASP A 149 -7.79 25.65 -9.09
CA ASP A 149 -7.95 27.06 -8.69
C ASP A 149 -8.49 27.27 -7.26
N THR A 150 -9.00 26.22 -6.61
CA THR A 150 -9.54 26.24 -5.25
C THR A 150 -8.89 25.20 -4.34
N TYR A 151 -7.59 24.91 -4.51
CA TYR A 151 -6.88 23.88 -3.73
C TYR A 151 -6.63 24.32 -2.27
N PRO A 152 -7.29 23.71 -1.26
CA PRO A 152 -7.31 24.22 0.11
C PRO A 152 -6.24 23.61 1.02
N VAL A 153 -5.59 22.53 0.58
CA VAL A 153 -4.75 21.65 1.41
C VAL A 153 -3.63 22.39 2.13
N GLN A 154 -2.97 23.35 1.49
CA GLN A 154 -1.88 24.10 2.12
C GLN A 154 -2.37 24.94 3.32
N LEU A 155 -3.55 25.56 3.20
CA LEU A 155 -4.16 26.29 4.31
C LEU A 155 -4.54 25.32 5.43
N LEU A 156 -5.21 24.21 5.09
CA LEU A 156 -5.62 23.20 6.06
C LEU A 156 -4.41 22.59 6.79
N SER A 157 -3.38 22.16 6.07
CA SER A 157 -2.18 21.58 6.68
C SER A 157 -1.47 22.53 7.62
N ASN A 158 -1.40 23.83 7.30
CA ASN A 158 -0.79 24.82 8.17
C ASN A 158 -1.64 25.08 9.42
N ILE A 159 -2.98 25.06 9.32
CA ILE A 159 -3.87 25.18 10.48
C ILE A 159 -3.71 23.96 11.41
N TRP A 160 -3.68 22.75 10.85
CA TRP A 160 -3.42 21.54 11.65
C TRP A 160 -2.01 21.49 12.23
N ALA A 161 -1.01 22.02 11.50
CA ALA A 161 0.35 22.10 12.00
C ALA A 161 0.44 22.91 13.29
N LEU A 162 -0.43 23.90 13.51
CA LEU A 162 -0.47 24.67 14.76
C LEU A 162 -0.88 23.82 15.99
N LEU A 163 -1.51 22.66 15.78
CA LEU A 163 -1.86 21.72 16.85
C LEU A 163 -0.72 20.74 17.18
N GLU A 164 0.34 20.67 16.36
CA GLU A 164 1.47 19.77 16.64
C GLU A 164 2.18 20.20 17.94
N PRO A 165 2.53 19.24 18.82
CA PRO A 165 2.99 19.52 20.18
C PRO A 165 4.31 20.30 20.24
N PRO A 166 4.54 21.06 21.33
CA PRO A 166 3.69 21.13 22.53
C PRO A 166 2.44 22.02 22.35
N LEU A 167 1.27 21.48 22.68
CA LEU A 167 0.02 22.22 22.73
C LEU A 167 0.01 23.12 23.96
N GLU A 168 0.17 24.42 23.76
CA GLU A 168 -0.01 25.40 24.83
C GLU A 168 -1.49 25.67 25.11
N ASP A 169 -1.84 26.04 26.34
CA ASP A 169 -3.22 26.32 26.78
C ASP A 169 -3.97 27.32 25.87
N GLY A 170 -3.25 28.20 25.17
CA GLY A 170 -3.81 29.16 24.23
C GLY A 170 -4.45 28.55 22.97
N MET A 171 -4.18 27.27 22.67
CA MET A 171 -4.64 26.60 21.45
C MET A 171 -5.91 25.75 21.62
N LYS A 172 -6.43 25.63 22.85
CA LYS A 172 -7.71 24.93 23.13
C LYS A 172 -8.89 25.45 22.30
N PRO A 173 -9.11 26.77 22.16
CA PRO A 173 -10.25 27.28 21.39
C PRO A 173 -10.18 26.93 19.90
N LEU A 174 -8.96 26.77 19.36
CA LEU A 174 -8.73 26.33 17.99
C LEU A 174 -9.03 24.84 17.83
N LEU A 175 -8.54 24.01 18.76
CA LEU A 175 -8.82 22.58 18.78
C LEU A 175 -10.33 22.30 18.82
N GLU A 176 -11.06 22.98 19.73
CA GLU A 176 -12.52 22.89 19.80
C GLU A 176 -13.21 23.33 18.51
N ALA A 177 -12.71 24.37 17.85
CA ALA A 177 -13.25 24.83 16.57
C ALA A 177 -13.03 23.80 15.45
N LEU A 178 -11.90 23.10 15.44
CA LEU A 178 -11.57 22.09 14.42
C LEU A 178 -12.32 20.77 14.64
N LEU A 179 -12.61 20.43 15.89
CA LEU A 179 -13.35 19.21 16.25
C LEU A 179 -14.87 19.32 16.10
N GLN A 180 -15.38 20.45 15.58
CA GLN A 180 -16.81 20.60 15.32
C GLN A 180 -17.29 19.65 14.18
N PRO A 181 -18.52 19.10 14.26
CA PRO A 181 -19.03 18.18 13.23
C PRO A 181 -19.00 18.77 11.81
N ALA A 182 -19.28 20.07 11.66
CA ALA A 182 -19.26 20.75 10.36
C ALA A 182 -17.89 20.72 9.65
N VAL A 183 -16.80 20.49 10.38
CA VAL A 183 -15.44 20.35 9.84
C VAL A 183 -15.04 18.87 9.78
N LEU A 184 -15.35 18.08 10.81
CA LEU A 184 -14.96 16.68 10.86
C LEU A 184 -15.72 15.80 9.85
N GLU A 185 -17.01 16.02 9.62
CA GLU A 185 -17.81 15.20 8.69
C GLU A 185 -17.27 15.27 7.24
N PRO A 186 -16.99 16.46 6.65
CA PRO A 186 -16.40 16.52 5.32
C PRO A 186 -14.99 15.91 5.24
N LEU A 187 -14.19 16.04 6.30
CA LEU A 187 -12.85 15.43 6.37
C LEU A 187 -12.92 13.91 6.51
N ALA A 188 -13.88 13.40 7.27
CA ALA A 188 -14.15 11.97 7.38
C ALA A 188 -14.59 11.40 6.03
N GLU A 189 -15.46 12.09 5.29
CA GLU A 189 -15.84 11.70 3.93
C GLU A 189 -14.64 11.73 2.97
N TYR A 190 -13.77 12.73 3.08
CA TYR A 190 -12.52 12.78 2.32
C TYR A 190 -11.62 11.57 2.61
N LEU A 191 -11.39 11.24 3.89
CA LEU A 191 -10.63 10.05 4.29
C LEU A 191 -11.30 8.76 3.79
N LYS A 192 -12.63 8.65 3.89
CA LYS A 192 -13.38 7.51 3.36
C LYS A 192 -13.19 7.33 1.86
N GLN A 193 -13.12 8.40 1.07
CA GLN A 193 -12.82 8.28 -0.35
C GLN A 193 -11.38 7.84 -0.60
N LEU A 194 -10.41 8.25 0.23
CA LEU A 194 -9.03 7.75 0.15
C LEU A 194 -8.92 6.25 0.45
N SER A 195 -9.87 5.66 1.18
CA SER A 195 -9.86 4.23 1.48
C SER A 195 -10.02 3.37 0.22
N THR A 196 -10.65 3.90 -0.84
CA THR A 196 -10.97 3.16 -2.08
C THR A 196 -10.37 3.78 -3.33
N ARG A 197 -10.17 5.11 -3.37
CA ARG A 197 -9.84 5.85 -4.59
C ARG A 197 -8.49 6.57 -4.53
N LEU A 198 -7.68 6.32 -3.50
CA LEU A 198 -6.36 6.93 -3.40
C LEU A 198 -5.49 6.51 -4.60
N ASN A 199 -5.11 7.50 -5.40
CA ASN A 199 -4.24 7.34 -6.55
C ASN A 199 -2.77 7.37 -6.10
N ARG A 200 -2.20 6.17 -5.87
CA ARG A 200 -0.82 5.98 -5.41
C ARG A 200 0.20 6.58 -6.37
N PHE A 201 -0.11 6.60 -7.67
CA PHE A 201 0.75 7.22 -8.67
C PHE A 201 0.83 8.74 -8.48
N LEU A 202 -0.31 9.42 -8.34
CA LEU A 202 -0.31 10.86 -8.08
C LEU A 202 0.24 11.22 -6.70
N ALA A 203 0.15 10.31 -5.72
CA ALA A 203 0.77 10.52 -4.41
C ALA A 203 2.30 10.66 -4.49
N SER A 204 2.92 10.06 -5.51
CA SER A 204 4.36 10.24 -5.78
C SER A 204 4.70 11.60 -6.39
N ASN A 205 3.72 12.44 -6.77
CA ASN A 205 3.95 13.75 -7.36
C ASN A 205 4.43 14.79 -6.32
N PHE A 206 5.25 15.74 -6.74
CA PHE A 206 5.73 16.82 -5.87
C PHE A 206 4.59 17.64 -5.25
N PHE A 207 3.55 17.97 -6.01
CA PHE A 207 2.42 18.76 -5.54
C PHE A 207 1.54 18.02 -4.51
N ALA A 208 1.57 16.69 -4.49
CA ALA A 208 0.83 15.88 -3.52
C ALA A 208 1.47 15.85 -2.12
N ARG A 209 2.71 16.33 -1.96
CA ARG A 209 3.44 16.29 -0.67
C ARG A 209 2.69 17.00 0.46
N SER A 210 2.14 18.18 0.17
CA SER A 210 1.34 18.92 1.15
C SER A 210 0.07 18.16 1.56
N GLU A 211 -0.51 17.41 0.63
CA GLU A 211 -1.70 16.60 0.87
C GLU A 211 -1.40 15.35 1.68
N LEU A 212 -0.29 14.66 1.38
CA LEU A 212 0.17 13.54 2.19
C LEU A 212 0.52 13.99 3.62
N LYS A 213 1.18 15.16 3.77
CA LYS A 213 1.40 15.75 5.10
C LYS A 213 0.08 16.03 5.80
N PHE A 214 -0.92 16.55 5.10
CA PHE A 214 -2.23 16.81 5.70
C PHE A 214 -2.94 15.51 6.11
N VAL A 215 -2.92 14.47 5.27
CA VAL A 215 -3.47 13.15 5.59
C VAL A 215 -2.80 12.56 6.83
N TYR A 216 -1.48 12.69 6.96
CA TYR A 216 -0.76 12.31 8.18
C TYR A 216 -1.31 13.04 9.41
N GLN A 217 -1.43 14.37 9.34
CA GLN A 217 -1.95 15.19 10.45
C GLN A 217 -3.37 14.77 10.84
N LEU A 218 -4.23 14.45 9.88
CA LEU A 218 -5.59 13.93 10.13
C LEU A 218 -5.54 12.56 10.84
N LEU A 219 -4.72 11.62 10.35
CA LEU A 219 -4.56 10.29 10.96
C LEU A 219 -3.89 10.35 12.34
N SER A 220 -3.10 11.39 12.63
CA SER A 220 -2.54 11.64 13.95
C SER A 220 -3.51 12.35 14.90
N THR A 221 -4.63 12.85 14.42
CA THR A 221 -5.64 13.56 15.22
C THR A 221 -6.68 12.57 15.75
N ASP A 222 -6.96 12.61 17.05
CA ASP A 222 -8.01 11.79 17.67
C ASP A 222 -9.41 12.33 17.33
N GLY A 223 -10.41 11.46 17.23
CA GLY A 223 -11.82 11.82 17.06
C GLY A 223 -12.45 11.32 15.77
N PHE A 224 -11.66 11.01 14.74
CA PHE A 224 -12.16 10.42 13.49
C PHE A 224 -12.71 8.99 13.68
N GLU A 225 -12.37 8.31 14.77
CA GLU A 225 -12.93 7.00 15.14
C GLU A 225 -14.44 7.02 15.38
N THR A 226 -15.04 8.21 15.58
CA THR A 226 -16.50 8.37 15.72
C THR A 226 -17.23 8.40 14.38
N TYR A 227 -16.53 8.72 13.28
CA TYR A 227 -17.11 8.87 11.94
C TYR A 227 -16.71 7.74 10.98
N LEU A 228 -15.55 7.11 11.21
CA LEU A 228 -15.00 6.05 10.35
C LEU A 228 -14.98 4.72 11.10
N SER A 229 -15.37 3.65 10.42
CA SER A 229 -15.25 2.30 10.97
C SER A 229 -13.77 1.88 11.07
N ARG A 230 -13.48 0.92 11.96
CA ARG A 230 -12.15 0.29 12.09
C ARG A 230 -11.60 -0.16 10.72
N THR A 231 -12.44 -0.82 9.94
CA THR A 231 -12.18 -1.27 8.56
C THR A 231 -11.77 -0.12 7.64
N GLN A 232 -12.53 0.98 7.63
CA GLN A 232 -12.24 2.14 6.78
C GLN A 232 -10.92 2.80 7.16
N LEU A 233 -10.66 2.97 8.47
CA LEU A 233 -9.40 3.53 8.95
C LEU A 233 -8.20 2.68 8.52
N LEU A 234 -8.29 1.35 8.65
CA LEU A 234 -7.23 0.45 8.22
C LEU A 234 -6.99 0.50 6.71
N GLN A 235 -8.05 0.59 5.90
CA GLN A 235 -7.93 0.78 4.44
C GLN A 235 -7.22 2.09 4.08
N VAL A 236 -7.57 3.19 4.73
CA VAL A 236 -6.92 4.50 4.52
C VAL A 236 -5.44 4.41 4.91
N VAL A 237 -5.14 3.86 6.09
CA VAL A 237 -3.78 3.70 6.60
C VAL A 237 -2.94 2.86 5.64
N TYR A 238 -3.47 1.73 5.18
CA TYR A 238 -2.77 0.85 4.25
C TYR A 238 -2.46 1.54 2.92
N ASN A 239 -3.44 2.21 2.30
CA ASN A 239 -3.22 2.94 1.04
C ASN A 239 -2.24 4.11 1.22
N TYR A 240 -2.33 4.82 2.35
CA TYR A 240 -1.44 5.91 2.71
C TYR A 240 0.00 5.42 2.86
N LEU A 241 0.24 4.33 3.61
CA LEU A 241 1.56 3.73 3.81
C LEU A 241 2.21 3.32 2.48
N CYS A 242 1.43 2.74 1.56
CA CYS A 242 1.89 2.36 0.21
C CYS A 242 2.16 3.56 -0.72
N SER A 243 2.03 4.79 -0.22
CA SER A 243 2.26 6.04 -0.97
C SER A 243 3.44 6.85 -0.44
N LEU A 244 4.07 6.41 0.65
CA LEU A 244 5.13 7.16 1.32
C LEU A 244 6.50 6.83 0.75
N SER A 245 7.31 7.87 0.57
CA SER A 245 8.72 7.75 0.19
C SER A 245 9.64 7.67 1.42
N ALA A 246 10.91 7.33 1.21
CA ALA A 246 11.92 7.25 2.27
C ALA A 246 12.08 8.57 3.07
N SER A 247 11.81 9.71 2.43
CA SER A 247 11.82 11.03 3.09
C SER A 247 10.78 11.16 4.22
N GLN A 248 9.76 10.31 4.21
CA GLN A 248 8.65 10.30 5.17
C GLN A 248 8.74 9.14 6.16
N ALA A 249 9.95 8.61 6.42
CA ALA A 249 10.17 7.51 7.36
C ALA A 249 9.62 7.77 8.77
N LYS A 250 9.74 9.02 9.27
CA LYS A 250 9.20 9.41 10.58
C LYS A 250 7.67 9.30 10.64
N PRO A 251 6.89 9.96 9.74
CA PRO A 251 5.45 9.73 9.61
C PRO A 251 5.06 8.26 9.48
N MET A 252 5.79 7.50 8.66
CA MET A 252 5.53 6.09 8.43
C MET A 252 5.63 5.28 9.73
N LYS A 253 6.73 5.44 10.49
CA LYS A 253 6.92 4.80 11.80
C LYS A 253 5.77 5.12 12.76
N SER A 254 5.39 6.38 12.87
CA SER A 254 4.32 6.82 13.79
C SER A 254 2.96 6.19 13.43
N ILE A 255 2.64 6.10 12.14
CA ILE A 255 1.39 5.47 11.68
C ILE A 255 1.40 3.95 11.90
N PHE A 256 2.54 3.30 11.66
CA PHE A 256 2.71 1.88 11.99
C PHE A 256 2.45 1.61 13.48
N GLU A 257 3.07 2.37 14.37
CA GLU A 257 2.89 2.22 15.83
C GLU A 257 1.44 2.49 16.27
N ARG A 258 0.78 3.49 15.68
CA ARG A 258 -0.58 3.90 16.06
C ARG A 258 -1.66 2.92 15.58
N TYR A 259 -1.53 2.39 14.37
CA TYR A 259 -2.60 1.63 13.70
C TYR A 259 -2.26 0.16 13.43
N ILE A 260 -1.06 -0.16 12.97
CA ILE A 260 -0.71 -1.53 12.57
C ILE A 260 -0.22 -2.35 13.76
N PHE A 261 0.67 -1.79 14.58
CA PHE A 261 1.21 -2.42 15.79
C PHE A 261 0.36 -2.10 17.03
N SER A 262 -0.96 -1.98 16.83
CA SER A 262 -1.91 -1.68 17.89
C SER A 262 -2.95 -2.77 17.97
N GLY A 263 -3.05 -3.41 19.14
CA GLY A 263 -4.07 -4.42 19.44
C GLY A 263 -5.52 -3.92 19.30
N LYS A 264 -5.72 -2.60 19.23
CA LYS A 264 -7.03 -1.98 18.94
C LYS A 264 -7.50 -2.26 17.51
N TYR A 265 -6.57 -2.36 16.57
CA TYR A 265 -6.85 -2.41 15.14
C TYR A 265 -6.45 -3.74 14.50
N VAL A 266 -5.42 -4.41 15.01
CA VAL A 266 -4.95 -5.71 14.53
C VAL A 266 -4.94 -6.69 15.70
N GLU A 267 -5.75 -7.75 15.61
CA GLU A 267 -5.86 -8.78 16.65
C GLU A 267 -4.79 -9.85 16.45
N LEU A 268 -3.58 -9.58 16.96
CA LEU A 268 -2.48 -10.53 17.04
C LEU A 268 -2.04 -10.67 18.50
N ASP A 269 -1.44 -11.82 18.83
CA ASP A 269 -0.79 -11.99 20.13
C ASP A 269 0.42 -11.05 20.26
N GLU A 270 0.76 -10.69 21.51
CA GLU A 270 1.79 -9.69 21.79
C GLU A 270 3.17 -10.07 21.21
N LYS A 271 3.51 -11.36 21.19
CA LYS A 271 4.78 -11.84 20.66
C LYS A 271 4.81 -11.71 19.13
N SER A 272 3.75 -12.10 18.44
CA SER A 272 3.61 -11.94 16.99
C SER A 272 3.59 -10.47 16.58
N LEU A 273 3.01 -9.59 17.39
CA LEU A 273 2.98 -8.15 17.13
C LEU A 273 4.36 -7.51 17.31
N GLN A 274 5.09 -7.87 18.38
CA GLN A 274 6.48 -7.44 18.57
C GLN A 274 7.37 -7.95 17.43
N LEU A 275 7.15 -9.19 17.00
CA LEU A 275 7.87 -9.77 15.88
C LEU A 275 7.59 -9.01 14.58
N LEU A 276 6.32 -8.80 14.23
CA LEU A 276 5.91 -8.01 13.07
C LEU A 276 6.53 -6.60 13.12
N GLN A 277 6.49 -5.95 14.28
CA GLN A 277 7.11 -4.64 14.48
C GLN A 277 8.60 -4.69 14.19
N GLN A 278 9.33 -5.64 14.78
CA GLN A 278 10.77 -5.76 14.55
C GLN A 278 11.07 -6.02 13.07
N THR A 279 10.39 -6.98 12.44
CA THR A 279 10.68 -7.35 11.06
C THR A 279 10.27 -6.25 10.07
N CYS A 280 9.11 -5.61 10.24
CA CYS A 280 8.70 -4.48 9.40
C CYS A 280 9.67 -3.30 9.56
N MET A 281 10.12 -3.00 10.78
CA MET A 281 11.06 -1.91 11.02
C MET A 281 12.46 -2.22 10.48
N GLU A 282 12.95 -3.44 10.62
CA GLU A 282 14.20 -3.88 10.00
C GLU A 282 14.13 -3.72 8.48
N VAL A 283 13.05 -4.16 7.83
CA VAL A 283 12.87 -4.06 6.38
C VAL A 283 12.77 -2.60 5.93
N VAL A 284 11.90 -1.80 6.57
CA VAL A 284 11.69 -0.38 6.23
C VAL A 284 12.98 0.43 6.42
N TYR A 285 13.77 0.17 7.46
CA TYR A 285 14.96 0.96 7.75
C TYR A 285 16.21 0.46 7.01
N SER A 286 16.44 -0.86 6.92
CA SER A 286 17.66 -1.41 6.31
C SER A 286 17.63 -1.40 4.79
N HIS A 287 16.47 -1.68 4.17
CA HIS A 287 16.38 -1.82 2.71
C HIS A 287 16.00 -0.51 2.00
N PHE A 288 15.32 0.43 2.68
CA PHE A 288 14.77 1.62 2.00
C PHE A 288 15.35 2.96 2.43
N ILE A 289 16.00 3.06 3.59
CA ILE A 289 16.59 4.33 4.08
C ILE A 289 18.10 4.40 3.77
N ALA A 290 18.77 3.26 3.60
CA ALA A 290 20.22 3.21 3.42
C ALA A 290 20.74 3.77 2.07
N GLU A 291 19.90 3.88 1.03
CA GLU A 291 20.31 4.36 -0.29
C GLU A 291 20.16 5.88 -0.53
N ASN A 292 19.60 6.65 0.40
CA ASN A 292 19.48 8.11 0.25
C ASN A 292 20.50 8.88 1.08
N ARG A 293 21.79 8.62 0.83
CA ARG A 293 22.86 9.53 1.25
C ARG A 293 23.13 10.50 0.11
N ASP A 294 22.73 11.74 0.33
CA ASP A 294 23.01 12.95 -0.45
C ASP A 294 21.90 13.41 -1.43
N PRO A 295 21.17 14.49 -1.11
CA PRO A 295 20.37 15.19 -2.10
C PRO A 295 21.32 15.83 -3.12
N THR A 296 21.35 15.29 -4.34
CA THR A 296 22.05 15.92 -5.48
C THR A 296 21.04 16.54 -6.43
N LEU A 297 21.41 17.66 -7.07
CA LEU A 297 20.58 18.33 -8.09
C LEU A 297 20.39 17.50 -9.37
N THR A 298 21.09 16.37 -9.48
CA THR A 298 21.20 15.51 -10.67
C THR A 298 20.51 14.16 -10.50
N LEU A 299 20.22 13.71 -9.27
CA LEU A 299 19.41 12.51 -9.06
C LEU A 299 17.94 12.88 -9.15
N CYS A 300 17.19 12.16 -9.98
CA CYS A 300 15.74 12.14 -9.89
C CYS A 300 15.40 11.87 -8.42
N TYR A 301 14.73 12.81 -7.76
CA TYR A 301 14.15 12.57 -6.44
C TYR A 301 13.12 11.45 -6.65
N THR A 302 13.55 10.19 -6.53
CA THR A 302 12.70 9.03 -6.72
C THR A 302 11.74 9.02 -5.54
N GLN A 303 10.58 9.68 -5.73
CA GLN A 303 9.43 9.61 -4.85
C GLN A 303 8.73 8.24 -4.96
N ALA A 304 9.48 7.19 -5.29
CA ALA A 304 8.95 5.84 -5.34
C ALA A 304 8.48 5.48 -3.93
N PRO A 305 7.29 4.87 -3.80
CA PRO A 305 6.83 4.41 -2.52
C PRO A 305 7.79 3.35 -1.98
N VAL A 306 8.09 3.45 -0.69
CA VAL A 306 8.94 2.49 0.03
C VAL A 306 8.23 1.14 0.10
N LEU A 307 6.93 1.15 0.39
CA LEU A 307 6.16 -0.07 0.55
C LEU A 307 5.41 -0.41 -0.74
N MET A 308 5.66 -1.61 -1.25
CA MET A 308 4.83 -2.21 -2.28
C MET A 308 3.45 -2.57 -1.72
N PRO A 309 2.39 -2.64 -2.55
CA PRO A 309 1.05 -2.98 -2.07
C PRO A 309 1.03 -4.28 -1.27
N ASP A 310 1.76 -5.29 -1.71
CA ASP A 310 1.79 -6.59 -1.05
C ASP A 310 2.88 -6.74 0.00
N TRP A 311 3.32 -5.62 0.60
CA TRP A 311 4.22 -5.61 1.74
C TRP A 311 3.80 -6.53 2.90
N PRO A 312 2.51 -6.82 3.18
CA PRO A 312 2.15 -7.80 4.22
C PRO A 312 2.70 -9.20 3.95
N TYR A 313 2.95 -9.56 2.68
CA TYR A 313 3.54 -10.84 2.27
C TYR A 313 5.07 -10.77 2.09
N PHE A 314 5.70 -9.65 2.40
CA PHE A 314 7.11 -9.42 2.11
C PHE A 314 8.04 -10.48 2.71
N GLN A 315 7.71 -11.01 3.89
CA GLN A 315 8.52 -12.04 4.54
C GLN A 315 8.58 -13.35 3.75
N LEU A 316 7.52 -13.69 3.03
CA LEU A 316 7.52 -14.85 2.14
C LEU A 316 8.44 -14.59 0.93
N ARG A 317 8.51 -13.36 0.42
CA ARG A 317 9.49 -13.03 -0.63
C ARG A 317 10.92 -13.19 -0.15
N LEU A 318 11.21 -12.80 1.09
CA LEU A 318 12.53 -13.04 1.68
C LEU A 318 12.84 -14.54 1.74
N LEU A 319 11.87 -15.36 2.15
CA LEU A 319 12.00 -16.82 2.13
C LEU A 319 12.33 -17.34 0.72
N LEU A 320 11.60 -16.88 -0.31
CA LEU A 320 11.90 -17.24 -1.70
C LEU A 320 13.29 -16.77 -2.15
N ASN A 321 13.69 -15.55 -1.80
CA ASN A 321 15.02 -15.02 -2.15
C ASN A 321 16.14 -15.82 -1.49
N ASN A 322 15.98 -16.20 -0.22
CA ASN A 322 16.93 -17.04 0.50
C ASN A 322 17.02 -18.44 -0.13
N TYR A 323 15.88 -19.00 -0.55
CA TYR A 323 15.83 -20.26 -1.29
C TYR A 323 16.62 -20.16 -2.61
N LEU A 324 16.39 -19.12 -3.41
CA LEU A 324 17.07 -18.90 -4.68
C LEU A 324 18.59 -18.73 -4.54
N GLN A 325 19.02 -18.02 -3.50
CA GLN A 325 20.44 -17.74 -3.27
C GLN A 325 21.18 -18.92 -2.61
N ASN A 326 20.50 -20.04 -2.30
CA ASN A 326 21.06 -21.19 -1.58
C ASN A 326 21.88 -20.78 -0.34
N VAL A 327 21.43 -19.73 0.39
CA VAL A 327 22.21 -19.15 1.48
C VAL A 327 22.18 -20.11 2.67
N GLN A 328 23.12 -21.05 2.70
CA GLN A 328 23.48 -21.75 3.92
C GLN A 328 24.30 -20.86 4.87
N GLN A 329 24.68 -19.63 4.48
CA GLN A 329 25.60 -18.79 5.24
C GLN A 329 25.31 -17.29 5.09
N ALA A 330 24.37 -16.78 5.88
CA ALA A 330 24.41 -15.45 6.48
C ALA A 330 23.50 -15.48 7.72
N PRO A 331 23.98 -15.15 8.94
CA PRO A 331 23.11 -15.09 10.10
C PRO A 331 22.30 -13.80 10.01
N ALA A 332 21.11 -13.86 9.41
CA ALA A 332 20.19 -12.72 9.38
C ALA A 332 18.71 -13.08 9.59
N VAL A 333 18.35 -14.36 9.71
CA VAL A 333 17.01 -14.72 10.16
C VAL A 333 17.06 -15.02 11.65
N ILE A 334 16.63 -14.04 12.45
CA ILE A 334 16.50 -14.16 13.92
C ILE A 334 15.33 -15.12 14.28
N TYR A 335 14.56 -15.60 13.29
CA TYR A 335 13.27 -16.28 13.47
C TYR A 335 13.13 -17.56 12.65
N SER A 336 12.33 -18.51 13.14
CA SER A 336 12.06 -19.74 12.41
C SER A 336 11.08 -19.50 11.25
N GLU A 337 11.19 -20.29 10.18
CA GLU A 337 10.27 -20.31 9.05
C GLU A 337 8.80 -20.37 9.51
N ASN A 338 8.50 -21.23 10.47
CA ASN A 338 7.17 -21.41 11.04
C ASN A 338 6.64 -20.13 11.68
N GLN A 339 7.46 -19.39 12.45
CA GLN A 339 7.05 -18.11 13.02
C GLN A 339 6.72 -17.09 11.94
N VAL A 340 7.53 -17.03 10.88
CA VAL A 340 7.35 -16.10 9.76
C VAL A 340 6.06 -16.41 8.99
N VAL A 341 5.85 -17.66 8.63
CA VAL A 341 4.67 -18.09 7.87
C VAL A 341 3.40 -17.87 8.68
N ARG A 342 3.39 -18.25 9.96
CA ARG A 342 2.24 -18.04 10.85
C ARG A 342 1.89 -16.58 11.01
N MET A 343 2.88 -15.74 11.32
CA MET A 343 2.65 -14.33 11.53
C MET A 343 2.13 -13.69 10.23
N THR A 344 2.73 -14.02 9.09
CA THR A 344 2.32 -13.47 7.78
C THR A 344 0.88 -13.80 7.47
N PHE A 345 0.49 -15.08 7.50
CA PHE A 345 -0.89 -15.46 7.17
C PHE A 345 -1.91 -15.01 8.22
N SER A 346 -1.56 -15.05 9.51
CA SER A 346 -2.47 -14.53 10.56
C SER A 346 -2.70 -13.03 10.38
N PHE A 347 -1.63 -12.27 10.10
CA PHE A 347 -1.73 -10.84 9.85
C PHE A 347 -2.56 -10.52 8.60
N VAL A 348 -2.27 -11.19 7.48
CA VAL A 348 -3.03 -10.99 6.24
C VAL A 348 -4.50 -11.38 6.41
N GLN A 349 -4.80 -12.50 7.06
CA GLN A 349 -6.17 -12.93 7.31
C GLN A 349 -6.95 -11.88 8.10
N GLN A 350 -6.33 -11.28 9.12
CA GLN A 350 -6.94 -10.19 9.89
C GLN A 350 -7.24 -8.97 9.00
N LEU A 351 -6.31 -8.58 8.14
CA LEU A 351 -6.53 -7.47 7.21
C LEU A 351 -7.64 -7.78 6.18
N GLU A 352 -7.66 -8.99 5.62
CA GLU A 352 -8.67 -9.42 4.65
C GLU A 352 -10.06 -9.54 5.29
N GLN A 353 -10.17 -9.98 6.55
CA GLN A 353 -11.43 -9.97 7.32
C GLN A 353 -11.95 -8.54 7.52
N GLN A 354 -11.05 -7.56 7.57
CA GLN A 354 -11.39 -6.14 7.54
C GLN A 354 -11.61 -5.62 6.11
N GLY A 355 -11.89 -6.48 5.13
CA GLY A 355 -12.26 -6.10 3.77
C GLY A 355 -11.13 -5.48 2.94
N LEU A 356 -9.87 -5.65 3.33
CA LEU A 356 -8.74 -5.25 2.50
C LEU A 356 -8.43 -6.35 1.47
N GLN A 357 -8.42 -5.99 0.19
CA GLN A 357 -7.85 -6.83 -0.86
C GLN A 357 -6.38 -6.44 -1.06
N ILE A 358 -5.47 -7.24 -0.50
CA ILE A 358 -4.02 -6.94 -0.53
C ILE A 358 -3.41 -7.34 -1.88
N VAL A 359 -3.79 -8.53 -2.38
CA VAL A 359 -3.23 -9.13 -3.60
C VAL A 359 -4.33 -9.75 -4.47
N SER A 360 -4.01 -9.98 -5.75
CA SER A 360 -4.87 -10.76 -6.64
C SER A 360 -4.92 -12.24 -6.21
N PRO A 361 -5.95 -13.01 -6.63
CA PRO A 361 -6.01 -14.44 -6.36
C PRO A 361 -4.78 -15.22 -6.86
N LEU A 362 -4.19 -14.82 -7.99
CA LEU A 362 -2.99 -15.46 -8.52
C LEU A 362 -1.77 -15.21 -7.62
N GLU A 363 -1.56 -13.96 -7.20
CA GLU A 363 -0.47 -13.62 -6.27
C GLU A 363 -0.64 -14.33 -4.93
N LYS A 364 -1.88 -14.44 -4.42
CA LYS A 364 -2.17 -15.21 -3.20
C LYS A 364 -1.79 -16.69 -3.35
N LEU A 365 -2.09 -17.29 -4.50
CA LEU A 365 -1.65 -18.65 -4.82
C LEU A 365 -0.12 -18.77 -4.81
N MET A 366 0.57 -17.81 -5.42
CA MET A 366 2.04 -17.78 -5.43
C MET A 366 2.61 -17.69 -4.00
N TYR A 367 2.03 -16.87 -3.12
CA TYR A 367 2.45 -16.79 -1.72
C TYR A 367 2.15 -18.05 -0.92
N LEU A 368 1.02 -18.72 -1.20
CA LEU A 368 0.72 -20.03 -0.62
C LEU A 368 1.78 -21.07 -1.04
N MET A 369 2.20 -21.07 -2.31
CA MET A 369 3.29 -21.94 -2.78
C MET A 369 4.62 -21.63 -2.07
N ILE A 370 4.99 -20.35 -1.97
CA ILE A 370 6.24 -19.92 -1.32
C ILE A 370 6.29 -20.36 0.16
N ALA A 371 5.15 -20.43 0.85
CA ALA A 371 5.10 -20.87 2.24
C ALA A 371 5.55 -22.32 2.47
N PHE A 372 5.63 -23.15 1.42
CA PHE A 372 6.19 -24.51 1.49
C PHE A 372 7.66 -24.57 1.06
N MET A 373 8.25 -23.48 0.56
CA MET A 373 9.60 -23.45 -0.01
C MET A 373 10.69 -23.10 1.00
N GLY A 374 10.42 -23.27 2.29
CA GLY A 374 11.40 -22.98 3.33
C GLY A 374 12.47 -24.07 3.45
N PRO A 375 13.68 -23.73 3.92
CA PRO A 375 14.82 -24.64 3.92
C PRO A 375 14.63 -25.85 4.85
N ASP A 376 13.81 -25.72 5.90
CA ASP A 376 13.68 -26.69 6.97
C ASP A 376 12.42 -27.56 6.86
N SER A 377 11.63 -27.39 5.79
CA SER A 377 10.34 -28.09 5.58
C SER A 377 9.40 -27.97 6.80
N GLN A 378 9.38 -26.82 7.46
CA GLN A 378 8.61 -26.65 8.71
C GLN A 378 7.09 -26.73 8.49
N PHE A 379 6.63 -26.72 7.24
CA PHE A 379 5.23 -26.96 6.88
C PHE A 379 4.67 -28.29 7.43
N LEU A 380 5.52 -29.28 7.74
CA LEU A 380 5.13 -30.54 8.38
C LEU A 380 4.80 -30.41 9.88
N GLU A 381 5.19 -29.31 10.52
CA GLU A 381 4.89 -29.07 11.93
C GLU A 381 3.36 -29.01 12.14
N PRO A 382 2.77 -29.81 13.05
CA PRO A 382 1.32 -30.06 13.09
C PRO A 382 0.45 -28.79 13.12
N GLU A 383 0.89 -27.83 13.92
CA GLU A 383 0.19 -26.56 14.11
C GLU A 383 0.35 -25.62 12.90
N LEU A 384 1.48 -25.67 12.18
CA LEU A 384 1.65 -24.90 10.93
C LEU A 384 0.90 -25.57 9.79
N HIS A 385 0.98 -26.88 9.67
CA HIS A 385 0.25 -27.67 8.68
C HIS A 385 -1.25 -27.40 8.78
N LYS A 386 -1.82 -27.39 10.00
CA LYS A 386 -3.23 -27.06 10.23
C LYS A 386 -3.60 -25.65 9.79
N LEU A 387 -2.73 -24.66 10.01
CA LEU A 387 -2.93 -23.30 9.52
C LEU A 387 -2.95 -23.26 8.00
N LEU A 388 -1.95 -23.85 7.33
CA LEU A 388 -1.85 -23.93 5.87
C LEU A 388 -3.06 -24.64 5.26
N HIS A 389 -3.50 -25.75 5.87
CA HIS A 389 -4.70 -26.48 5.45
C HIS A 389 -5.93 -25.58 5.48
N THR A 390 -6.14 -24.83 6.56
CA THR A 390 -7.27 -23.91 6.70
C THR A 390 -7.21 -22.80 5.64
N GLN A 391 -6.03 -22.19 5.46
CA GLN A 391 -5.81 -21.13 4.46
C GLN A 391 -6.07 -21.64 3.03
N LEU A 392 -5.66 -22.87 2.72
CA LEU A 392 -5.85 -23.47 1.41
C LEU A 392 -7.33 -23.76 1.12
N LEU A 393 -8.06 -24.31 2.09
CA LEU A 393 -9.50 -24.55 1.95
C LEU A 393 -10.28 -23.24 1.77
N ASP A 394 -9.98 -22.22 2.57
CA ASP A 394 -10.61 -20.90 2.42
C ASP A 394 -10.31 -20.30 1.05
N PHE A 395 -9.05 -20.42 0.59
CA PHE A 395 -8.64 -19.97 -0.73
C PHE A 395 -9.40 -20.71 -1.85
N TYR A 396 -9.54 -22.03 -1.78
CA TYR A 396 -10.28 -22.81 -2.78
C TYR A 396 -11.78 -22.54 -2.77
N ALA A 397 -12.37 -22.35 -1.59
CA ALA A 397 -13.78 -21.98 -1.47
C ALA A 397 -14.06 -20.63 -2.15
N GLN A 398 -13.20 -19.64 -1.93
CA GLN A 398 -13.33 -18.30 -2.52
C GLN A 398 -13.07 -18.29 -4.04
N ASN A 399 -12.20 -19.17 -4.54
CA ASN A 399 -11.72 -19.16 -5.93
C ASN A 399 -12.22 -20.35 -6.78
N LYS A 400 -13.25 -21.07 -6.33
CA LYS A 400 -13.76 -22.28 -7.02
C LYS A 400 -14.07 -22.07 -8.50
N THR A 401 -14.68 -20.93 -8.84
CA THR A 401 -15.05 -20.57 -10.22
C THR A 401 -14.04 -19.65 -10.89
N TYR A 402 -12.98 -19.23 -10.18
CA TYR A 402 -11.98 -18.31 -10.70
C TYR A 402 -11.13 -18.99 -11.78
N HIS A 403 -10.80 -18.24 -12.83
CA HIS A 403 -9.89 -18.67 -13.89
C HIS A 403 -8.56 -17.92 -13.72
N PHE A 404 -7.52 -18.61 -13.25
CA PHE A 404 -6.20 -18.01 -13.09
C PHE A 404 -5.53 -17.80 -14.44
N ASP A 405 -5.11 -16.57 -14.70
CA ASP A 405 -4.23 -16.25 -15.81
C ASP A 405 -2.77 -16.47 -15.40
N PHE A 406 -2.26 -17.68 -15.64
CA PHE A 406 -0.89 -18.04 -15.30
C PHE A 406 0.18 -17.37 -16.18
N ASP A 407 -0.23 -16.66 -17.24
CA ASP A 407 0.66 -15.93 -18.15
C ASP A 407 0.73 -14.43 -17.81
N ALA A 408 0.03 -14.00 -16.77
CA ALA A 408 0.10 -12.64 -16.25
C ALA A 408 1.55 -12.25 -15.88
N THR A 409 1.98 -11.08 -16.34
CA THR A 409 3.30 -10.53 -16.06
C THR A 409 3.26 -9.48 -14.95
N PHE A 410 4.25 -9.53 -14.06
CA PHE A 410 4.40 -8.55 -12.98
C PHE A 410 5.69 -7.74 -13.18
N GLU A 411 5.62 -6.40 -13.03
CA GLU A 411 6.80 -5.53 -13.26
C GLU A 411 7.92 -5.77 -12.24
N ASP A 412 7.56 -5.98 -10.96
CA ASP A 412 8.51 -6.07 -9.84
C ASP A 412 8.54 -7.45 -9.15
N LYS A 413 7.99 -8.49 -9.79
CA LYS A 413 7.84 -9.83 -9.17
C LYS A 413 8.16 -10.92 -10.19
N ALA A 414 8.56 -12.08 -9.69
CA ALA A 414 8.65 -13.27 -10.53
C ALA A 414 7.26 -13.62 -11.08
N ASN A 415 7.19 -13.99 -12.36
CA ASN A 415 5.95 -14.51 -12.94
C ASN A 415 5.61 -15.88 -12.34
N PHE A 416 4.37 -16.34 -12.55
CA PHE A 416 3.92 -17.62 -12.05
C PHE A 416 4.77 -18.79 -12.57
N GLU A 417 5.10 -18.80 -13.87
CA GLU A 417 5.76 -19.93 -14.51
C GLU A 417 7.13 -20.30 -13.90
N PRO A 418 8.10 -19.36 -13.73
CA PRO A 418 9.36 -19.69 -13.08
C PRO A 418 9.18 -20.16 -11.62
N LEU A 419 8.25 -19.55 -10.89
CA LEU A 419 7.96 -19.94 -9.51
C LEU A 419 7.40 -21.36 -9.45
N TYR A 420 6.44 -21.70 -10.30
CA TYR A 420 5.85 -23.03 -10.35
C TYR A 420 6.89 -24.10 -10.68
N TYR A 421 7.82 -23.81 -11.60
CA TYR A 421 8.93 -24.73 -11.90
C TYR A 421 9.81 -24.97 -10.68
N LEU A 422 10.21 -23.91 -9.96
CA LEU A 422 10.98 -24.04 -8.72
C LEU A 422 10.20 -24.82 -7.66
N PHE A 423 8.90 -24.56 -7.54
CA PHE A 423 8.01 -25.21 -6.59
C PHE A 423 7.89 -26.71 -6.83
N VAL A 424 7.75 -27.14 -8.09
CA VAL A 424 7.69 -28.57 -8.46
C VAL A 424 9.03 -29.27 -8.21
N ASN A 425 10.16 -28.62 -8.53
CA ASN A 425 11.48 -29.16 -8.18
C ASN A 425 11.64 -29.33 -6.66
N HIS A 426 11.17 -28.35 -5.89
CA HIS A 426 11.19 -28.43 -4.44
C HIS A 426 10.29 -29.57 -3.93
N PHE A 427 9.11 -29.75 -4.53
CA PHE A 427 8.21 -30.86 -4.23
C PHE A 427 8.89 -32.22 -4.44
N GLU A 428 9.61 -32.40 -5.56
CA GLU A 428 10.36 -33.64 -5.82
C GLU A 428 11.45 -33.91 -4.77
N ALA A 429 12.05 -32.85 -4.22
CA ALA A 429 13.13 -32.97 -3.24
C ALA A 429 12.65 -33.14 -1.79
N ALA A 430 11.59 -32.45 -1.38
CA ALA A 430 11.25 -32.23 0.02
C ALA A 430 9.74 -32.28 0.33
N SER A 431 8.90 -32.85 -0.53
CA SER A 431 7.45 -32.90 -0.26
C SER A 431 7.01 -33.87 0.83
N TYR A 432 7.78 -34.94 1.06
CA TYR A 432 7.39 -36.05 1.94
C TYR A 432 6.01 -36.67 1.62
N GLY A 433 5.48 -36.46 0.41
CA GLY A 433 4.13 -36.89 0.03
C GLY A 433 3.00 -36.12 0.74
N ASP A 434 3.27 -34.89 1.15
CA ASP A 434 2.31 -34.00 1.80
C ASP A 434 1.10 -33.68 0.91
N GLU A 435 -0.08 -33.62 1.53
CA GLU A 435 -1.35 -33.46 0.81
C GLU A 435 -1.62 -32.05 0.30
N LEU A 436 -1.24 -31.04 1.07
CA LEU A 436 -1.42 -29.64 0.73
C LEU A 436 -0.44 -29.24 -0.36
N PHE A 437 0.80 -29.69 -0.24
CA PHE A 437 1.82 -29.47 -1.25
C PHE A 437 1.41 -30.15 -2.58
N SER A 438 0.94 -31.40 -2.52
CA SER A 438 0.43 -32.11 -3.70
C SER A 438 -0.76 -31.39 -4.35
N SER A 439 -1.69 -30.87 -3.55
CA SER A 439 -2.83 -30.09 -4.01
C SER A 439 -2.42 -28.85 -4.80
N LEU A 440 -1.44 -28.08 -4.30
CA LEU A 440 -0.90 -26.91 -4.99
C LEU A 440 -0.18 -27.25 -6.30
N VAL A 441 0.57 -28.37 -6.33
CA VAL A 441 1.20 -28.87 -7.58
C VAL A 441 0.13 -29.22 -8.61
N LEU A 442 -0.97 -29.84 -8.19
CA LEU A 442 -2.06 -30.23 -9.08
C LEU A 442 -2.85 -29.04 -9.63
N LEU A 443 -2.90 -27.88 -8.96
CA LEU A 443 -3.81 -26.79 -9.32
C LEU A 443 -3.75 -26.35 -10.81
N PRO A 444 -2.58 -26.11 -11.43
CA PRO A 444 -2.51 -25.72 -12.84
C PRO A 444 -2.85 -26.85 -13.83
N LEU A 445 -3.02 -28.09 -13.34
CA LEU A 445 -3.28 -29.27 -14.16
C LEU A 445 -4.76 -29.50 -14.47
N ALA A 446 -5.66 -28.69 -13.90
CA ALA A 446 -7.07 -28.74 -14.24
C ALA A 446 -7.26 -28.48 -15.75
N GLN A 447 -8.22 -29.17 -16.36
CA GLN A 447 -8.42 -29.21 -17.82
C GLN A 447 -8.75 -27.85 -18.43
N LYS A 448 -9.31 -26.93 -17.63
CA LYS A 448 -9.63 -25.56 -18.05
C LYS A 448 -8.39 -24.71 -18.36
N TYR A 449 -7.19 -25.15 -17.93
CA TYR A 449 -5.94 -24.45 -18.19
C TYR A 449 -5.17 -25.07 -19.36
N ASP A 450 -4.25 -24.28 -19.90
CA ASP A 450 -3.40 -24.67 -21.03
C ASP A 450 -2.70 -26.02 -20.79
N ASN A 451 -2.66 -26.87 -21.82
CA ASN A 451 -2.07 -28.20 -21.73
C ASN A 451 -0.55 -28.17 -21.45
N LYS A 452 0.12 -27.02 -21.64
CA LYS A 452 1.55 -26.84 -21.35
C LYS A 452 1.88 -27.19 -19.90
N TRP A 453 1.00 -26.88 -18.94
CA TRP A 453 1.20 -27.17 -17.52
C TRP A 453 1.19 -28.68 -17.26
N ARG A 454 0.20 -29.38 -17.84
CA ARG A 454 0.12 -30.85 -17.81
C ARG A 454 1.32 -31.48 -18.49
N ARG A 455 1.64 -31.05 -19.70
CA ARG A 455 2.79 -31.56 -20.46
C ARG A 455 4.05 -31.53 -19.60
N ARG A 456 4.38 -30.38 -19.00
CA ARG A 456 5.57 -30.24 -18.15
C ARG A 456 5.64 -31.27 -17.03
N ILE A 457 4.58 -31.44 -16.24
CA ILE A 457 4.63 -32.42 -15.15
C ILE A 457 4.67 -33.86 -15.68
N TRP A 458 3.90 -34.18 -16.73
CA TRP A 458 3.85 -35.54 -17.28
C TRP A 458 5.09 -35.93 -18.12
N SER A 459 5.88 -34.96 -18.60
CA SER A 459 7.14 -35.22 -19.32
C SER A 459 8.39 -34.98 -18.49
N GLU A 460 8.55 -33.80 -17.91
CA GLU A 460 9.79 -33.34 -17.28
C GLU A 460 9.85 -33.74 -15.80
N HIS A 461 8.73 -33.62 -15.08
CA HIS A 461 8.62 -33.93 -13.64
C HIS A 461 7.77 -35.17 -13.37
N VAL A 462 7.92 -36.20 -14.21
CA VAL A 462 7.13 -37.43 -14.07
C VAL A 462 7.44 -38.16 -12.75
N GLN A 463 8.58 -37.89 -12.12
CA GLN A 463 8.93 -38.44 -10.81
C GLN A 463 8.09 -37.81 -9.69
N ALA A 464 7.77 -36.52 -9.77
CA ALA A 464 6.81 -35.86 -8.85
C ALA A 464 5.49 -36.63 -8.75
N MET A 465 5.01 -37.23 -9.85
CA MET A 465 3.73 -37.95 -9.88
C MET A 465 3.65 -39.15 -8.94
N ARG A 466 4.81 -39.70 -8.52
CA ARG A 466 4.87 -40.80 -7.54
C ARG A 466 4.58 -40.33 -6.13
N PHE A 467 4.92 -39.09 -5.82
CA PHE A 467 4.77 -38.49 -4.50
C PHE A 467 3.44 -37.77 -4.33
N LEU A 468 2.73 -37.49 -5.44
CA LEU A 468 1.40 -36.88 -5.39
C LEU A 468 0.43 -37.73 -4.57
N ASN A 469 0.03 -37.15 -3.45
CA ASN A 469 -0.90 -37.69 -2.50
C ASN A 469 -1.87 -36.56 -2.16
N CYS A 470 -3.12 -36.63 -2.61
CA CYS A 470 -4.08 -35.55 -2.39
C CYS A 470 -5.46 -36.17 -2.29
N ASP A 471 -6.28 -35.66 -1.38
CA ASP A 471 -7.69 -36.00 -1.32
C ASP A 471 -8.48 -35.20 -2.37
N GLU A 472 -9.60 -35.74 -2.85
CA GLU A 472 -10.43 -35.05 -3.84
C GLU A 472 -11.02 -33.73 -3.30
N SER A 473 -11.23 -33.62 -1.97
CA SER A 473 -11.70 -32.39 -1.33
C SER A 473 -10.69 -31.25 -1.41
N LEU A 474 -9.41 -31.56 -1.61
CA LEU A 474 -8.32 -30.58 -1.79
C LEU A 474 -8.10 -30.23 -3.26
N LEU A 475 -8.92 -30.71 -4.20
CA LEU A 475 -8.87 -30.29 -5.59
C LEU A 475 -9.77 -29.07 -5.84
N ILE A 476 -9.20 -27.99 -6.39
CA ILE A 476 -10.00 -26.84 -6.77
C ILE A 476 -10.96 -27.22 -7.91
N GLY A 477 -12.27 -27.06 -7.67
CA GLY A 477 -13.31 -27.51 -8.62
C GLY A 477 -13.60 -29.02 -8.59
N GLY A 478 -12.97 -29.77 -7.69
CA GLY A 478 -13.14 -31.23 -7.53
C GLY A 478 -12.54 -32.04 -8.67
N LEU A 479 -12.60 -33.38 -8.56
CA LEU A 479 -11.99 -34.29 -9.54
C LEU A 479 -12.47 -34.07 -10.98
N ALA A 480 -13.73 -33.71 -11.18
CA ALA A 480 -14.30 -33.46 -12.51
C ALA A 480 -13.52 -32.39 -13.29
N ALA A 481 -13.00 -31.35 -12.63
CA ALA A 481 -12.21 -30.29 -13.27
C ALA A 481 -10.89 -30.78 -13.88
N TYR A 482 -10.44 -31.99 -13.52
CA TYR A 482 -9.21 -32.62 -13.98
C TYR A 482 -9.45 -33.72 -15.02
N LEU A 483 -10.70 -34.22 -15.08
CA LEU A 483 -11.12 -35.26 -16.02
C LEU A 483 -11.79 -34.67 -17.26
N GLU A 484 -12.48 -33.55 -17.13
CA GLU A 484 -13.30 -32.96 -18.20
C GLU A 484 -12.85 -31.54 -18.59
N PRO A 485 -12.75 -31.21 -19.89
CA PRO A 485 -12.88 -32.13 -21.03
C PRO A 485 -11.77 -33.18 -21.08
N VAL A 486 -12.02 -34.28 -21.80
CA VAL A 486 -11.02 -35.32 -22.08
C VAL A 486 -9.87 -34.73 -22.90
N GLU A 487 -8.63 -35.12 -22.58
CA GLU A 487 -7.44 -34.67 -23.30
C GLU A 487 -7.49 -35.08 -24.77
N GLU A 488 -7.33 -34.09 -25.65
CA GLU A 488 -7.32 -34.29 -27.10
C GLU A 488 -5.90 -34.30 -27.67
N GLU A 489 -4.91 -33.76 -26.93
CA GLU A 489 -3.54 -33.63 -27.40
C GLU A 489 -2.83 -35.01 -27.42
N PRO A 490 -2.46 -35.54 -28.61
CA PRO A 490 -1.99 -36.92 -28.71
C PRO A 490 -0.68 -37.22 -27.98
N SER A 491 0.23 -36.25 -27.90
CA SER A 491 1.53 -36.46 -27.27
C SER A 491 1.42 -36.58 -25.74
N LEU A 492 0.52 -35.84 -25.12
CA LEU A 492 0.22 -35.84 -23.70
C LEU A 492 -0.56 -37.10 -23.32
N VAL A 493 -1.49 -37.52 -24.18
CA VAL A 493 -2.17 -38.80 -24.06
C VAL A 493 -1.19 -39.98 -24.06
N LYS A 494 -0.16 -39.91 -24.91
CA LYS A 494 0.92 -40.90 -24.90
C LYS A 494 1.72 -40.88 -23.60
N LEU A 495 2.01 -39.69 -23.04
CA LEU A 495 2.69 -39.57 -21.74
C LEU A 495 1.88 -40.21 -20.60
N TYR A 496 0.54 -40.04 -20.57
CA TYR A 496 -0.32 -40.75 -19.61
C TYR A 496 -0.18 -42.28 -19.75
N GLY A 497 -0.22 -42.79 -20.98
CA GLY A 497 -0.05 -44.21 -21.27
C GLY A 497 1.31 -44.76 -20.84
N ASP A 498 2.39 -44.05 -21.19
CA ASP A 498 3.76 -44.41 -20.81
C ASP A 498 3.92 -44.43 -19.28
N ALA A 499 3.35 -43.45 -18.57
CA ALA A 499 3.35 -43.39 -17.11
C ALA A 499 2.61 -44.57 -16.47
N LEU A 500 1.46 -44.98 -17.02
CA LEU A 500 0.72 -46.15 -16.56
C LEU A 500 1.48 -47.45 -16.82
N GLN A 501 2.02 -47.63 -18.03
CA GLN A 501 2.75 -48.84 -18.41
C GLN A 501 4.03 -49.03 -17.58
N ARG A 502 4.75 -47.94 -17.31
CA ARG A 502 6.00 -47.95 -16.53
C ARG A 502 5.77 -47.85 -15.02
N GLN A 503 4.51 -47.87 -14.57
CA GLN A 503 4.15 -47.74 -13.15
C GLN A 503 4.80 -46.50 -12.49
N LEU A 504 4.81 -45.38 -13.22
CA LEU A 504 5.31 -44.10 -12.72
C LEU A 504 4.29 -43.37 -11.84
N VAL A 505 3.05 -43.86 -11.79
CA VAL A 505 1.97 -43.34 -10.94
C VAL A 505 1.48 -44.43 -9.99
N ARG A 506 1.24 -44.07 -8.73
CA ARG A 506 0.74 -44.99 -7.71
C ARG A 506 -0.71 -45.39 -8.00
N PRO A 507 -1.05 -46.69 -8.10
CA PRO A 507 -2.43 -47.12 -8.28
C PRO A 507 -3.37 -46.54 -7.20
N GLY A 508 -4.53 -46.04 -7.62
CA GLY A 508 -5.50 -45.41 -6.73
C GLY A 508 -5.21 -43.95 -6.34
N SER A 509 -4.07 -43.37 -6.75
CA SER A 509 -3.85 -41.93 -6.59
C SER A 509 -4.67 -41.11 -7.60
N ILE A 510 -4.90 -39.83 -7.29
CA ILE A 510 -5.54 -38.89 -8.23
C ILE A 510 -4.78 -38.85 -9.57
N ALA A 511 -3.45 -38.82 -9.55
CA ALA A 511 -2.65 -38.83 -10.77
C ALA A 511 -2.89 -40.08 -11.63
N HIS A 512 -2.99 -41.26 -10.99
CA HIS A 512 -3.32 -42.50 -11.69
C HIS A 512 -4.74 -42.47 -12.28
N THR A 513 -5.72 -41.92 -11.56
CA THR A 513 -7.10 -41.77 -12.04
C THR A 513 -7.17 -40.83 -13.26
N ILE A 514 -6.48 -39.68 -13.20
CA ILE A 514 -6.37 -38.72 -14.31
C ILE A 514 -5.75 -39.41 -15.54
N ALA A 515 -4.58 -40.04 -15.39
CA ALA A 515 -3.90 -40.72 -16.49
C ALA A 515 -4.77 -41.81 -17.12
N LYS A 516 -5.39 -42.65 -16.29
CA LYS A 516 -6.25 -43.75 -16.74
C LYS A 516 -7.48 -43.24 -17.48
N HIS A 517 -8.11 -42.18 -17.00
CA HIS A 517 -9.28 -41.58 -17.64
C HIS A 517 -8.93 -41.05 -19.04
N HIS A 518 -7.93 -40.17 -19.12
CA HIS A 518 -7.54 -39.54 -20.39
C HIS A 518 -6.99 -40.56 -21.41
N PHE A 519 -6.21 -41.54 -20.96
CA PHE A 519 -5.72 -42.61 -21.84
C PHE A 519 -6.86 -43.50 -22.39
N ASN A 520 -7.88 -43.81 -21.60
CA ASN A 520 -8.94 -44.70 -22.05
C ASN A 520 -10.01 -44.00 -22.90
N ASN A 521 -10.28 -42.72 -22.61
CA ASN A 521 -11.40 -42.00 -23.23
C ASN A 521 -10.97 -41.08 -24.36
N SER A 522 -9.67 -40.77 -24.51
CA SER A 522 -9.22 -39.83 -25.53
C SER A 522 -9.46 -40.37 -26.96
N PRO A 523 -10.08 -39.56 -27.84
CA PRO A 523 -10.24 -39.91 -29.25
C PRO A 523 -8.89 -40.00 -29.99
N ALA A 524 -7.81 -39.44 -29.44
CA ALA A 524 -6.48 -39.49 -30.03
C ALA A 524 -5.92 -40.92 -30.13
N ILE A 525 -6.21 -41.78 -29.13
CA ILE A 525 -5.80 -43.20 -29.14
C ILE A 525 -6.69 -44.05 -30.05
N GLN A 526 -7.97 -43.70 -30.17
CA GLN A 526 -8.86 -44.40 -31.10
C GLN A 526 -8.44 -44.13 -32.55
N LYS A 527 -8.04 -42.90 -32.87
CA LYS A 527 -7.49 -42.55 -34.19
C LYS A 527 -6.17 -43.26 -34.50
N SER A 528 -5.26 -43.45 -33.53
CA SER A 528 -3.98 -44.12 -33.77
C SER A 528 -4.07 -45.64 -33.98
N LYS A 529 -5.17 -46.28 -33.57
CA LYS A 529 -5.48 -47.69 -33.91
C LYS A 529 -6.18 -47.87 -35.27
N LEU A 530 -6.65 -46.78 -35.88
CA LEU A 530 -7.39 -46.76 -37.14
C LEU A 530 -6.50 -46.41 -38.36
N PHE A 531 -5.20 -46.23 -38.18
CA PHE A 531 -4.22 -46.02 -39.25
C PHE A 531 -3.22 -47.17 -39.35
#